data_AF-A0A370HT43-F1
#
_entry.id   AF-A0A370HT43-F1
#
_cell.length_a   1.000
_cell.length_b   1.000
_cell.length_c   1.000
_cell.angle_alpha   90.00
_cell.angle_beta   90.00
_cell.angle_gamma   90.00
#
_symmetry.space_group_name_H-M   'P 1'
#
loop_
_entity.id
_entity.type
_entity.pdbx_description
1 polymer ?
#
loop_
_entity_poly.entity_id
_entity_poly.type
_entity_poly.pdbx_seq_one_letter_code
_entity_poly.pdbx_strand_id
1 'polypeptide(L)'
;MAGTTAAREGDLRRRRRRRGRIAIAGIAIALTGGTIVVTLAYPLIRPVEAAYRPLSATGHGRGMSQFGALERAAAGASAQSILLAYYPGATEATIAPTPVRVRLTVYDNQTLDVYSDSGLAVAGRRVVAGQAAHLTPTPDGGAHVTVTLGCDGEKVWEGSTDDPWAYPIDPGSDRPAAEHLKVCDGATFRGALGVTLENGEPRTVDEVDVEDYLLGVVPAEMQANWADRGGVEALRAQAVAARSYALAEHRYPYAQTCDTTDCQQYPGTEKEDPRATAAVHATAGQVLLRDGRILRTEYSAAPGGGQPVDIRTLDVGPAVGPAR
;
A
#
# COMPACT_ATOMS: atom_id res chain seq x y z
N MET A 1 -23.25 61.76 -21.64
CA MET A 1 -21.94 61.44 -21.03
C MET A 1 -21.45 60.18 -21.75
N ALA A 2 -20.66 60.30 -22.82
CA ALA A 2 -19.18 60.27 -22.78
C ALA A 2 -18.66 59.00 -22.04
N GLY A 3 -17.91 58.08 -22.63
CA GLY A 3 -17.24 58.07 -23.92
C GLY A 3 -16.63 56.71 -24.26
N THR A 4 -16.22 56.63 -25.52
CA THR A 4 -15.46 55.61 -26.24
C THR A 4 -14.06 55.32 -25.68
N THR A 5 -13.59 54.07 -25.82
CA THR A 5 -12.18 53.68 -26.06
C THR A 5 -12.18 52.34 -26.81
N ALA A 6 -12.08 52.35 -28.14
CA ALA A 6 -10.84 52.29 -28.94
C ALA A 6 -10.20 50.88 -28.97
N ALA A 7 -10.60 50.08 -29.95
CA ALA A 7 -9.84 48.94 -30.44
C ALA A 7 -8.73 49.44 -31.39
N ARG A 8 -7.49 48.98 -31.21
CA ARG A 8 -6.39 49.14 -32.17
C ARG A 8 -5.59 47.84 -32.29
N GLU A 9 -5.22 47.57 -33.53
CA GLU A 9 -4.47 46.44 -34.08
C GLU A 9 -3.08 46.22 -33.50
N GLY A 10 -2.61 44.96 -33.61
CA GLY A 10 -1.20 44.63 -33.84
C GLY A 10 -0.58 43.68 -32.81
N ASP A 11 -0.39 42.40 -33.15
CA ASP A 11 0.93 41.87 -33.52
C ASP A 11 0.87 40.34 -33.74
N LEU A 12 1.18 39.93 -34.97
CA LEU A 12 1.34 38.55 -35.43
C LEU A 12 2.77 38.10 -35.13
N ARG A 13 3.02 37.27 -34.11
CA ARG A 13 4.32 36.58 -33.97
C ARG A 13 4.24 35.11 -33.55
N ARG A 14 4.52 34.26 -34.55
CA ARG A 14 5.29 33.00 -34.54
C ARG A 14 4.85 31.86 -33.60
N ARG A 15 4.01 30.96 -34.12
CA ARG A 15 4.05 29.53 -33.75
C ARG A 15 5.07 28.79 -34.62
N ARG A 16 6.19 28.38 -34.02
CA ARG A 16 7.27 27.61 -34.65
C ARG A 16 6.82 26.15 -34.79
N ARG A 17 6.53 25.69 -36.02
CA ARG A 17 6.32 24.27 -36.37
C ARG A 17 7.59 23.48 -36.05
N ARG A 18 7.54 22.55 -35.07
CA ARG A 18 8.56 21.50 -34.93
C ARG A 18 8.27 20.42 -35.97
N ARG A 19 9.07 20.39 -37.04
CA ARG A 19 9.14 19.25 -37.98
C ARG A 19 9.86 18.10 -37.26
N GLY A 20 9.19 16.96 -37.09
CA GLY A 20 9.86 15.70 -36.72
C GLY A 20 10.82 15.29 -37.83
N ARG A 21 12.07 14.94 -37.48
CA ARG A 21 13.03 14.36 -38.41
C ARG A 21 12.75 12.86 -38.46
N ILE A 22 12.35 12.35 -39.62
CA ILE A 22 12.38 10.91 -39.93
C ILE A 22 13.84 10.56 -40.23
N ALA A 23 14.42 9.61 -39.49
CA ALA A 23 15.75 9.08 -39.78
C ALA A 23 15.65 8.05 -40.92
N ILE A 24 16.42 8.24 -41.99
CA ILE A 24 16.53 7.30 -43.11
C ILE A 24 17.81 6.49 -42.91
N ALA A 25 17.72 5.16 -42.99
CA ALA A 25 18.86 4.25 -42.93
C ALA A 25 19.76 4.43 -44.17
N GLY A 26 21.07 4.61 -43.96
CA GLY A 26 22.05 4.70 -45.04
C GLY A 26 22.69 3.34 -45.33
N ILE A 27 22.75 2.95 -46.60
CA ILE A 27 23.47 1.75 -47.07
C ILE A 27 24.85 2.19 -47.54
N ALA A 28 25.90 1.57 -47.00
CA ALA A 28 27.27 1.73 -47.51
C ALA A 28 27.68 0.43 -48.21
N ILE A 29 28.14 0.54 -49.46
CA ILE A 29 28.64 -0.58 -50.27
C ILE A 29 30.13 -0.35 -50.49
N ALA A 30 30.97 -1.26 -49.98
CA ALA A 30 32.39 -1.27 -50.28
C ALA A 30 32.68 -2.37 -51.32
N LEU A 31 33.31 -2.01 -52.42
CA LEU A 31 33.75 -2.94 -53.47
C LEU A 31 35.25 -3.15 -53.35
N THR A 32 35.63 -4.28 -52.76
CA THR A 32 36.95 -4.89 -52.97
C THR A 32 36.71 -6.28 -53.56
N GLY A 33 37.51 -6.64 -54.55
CA GLY A 33 37.22 -7.74 -55.49
C GLY A 33 36.74 -9.03 -54.83
N GLY A 34 35.57 -9.50 -55.28
CA GLY A 34 35.20 -10.91 -55.17
C GLY A 34 34.42 -11.35 -53.93
N THR A 35 33.62 -10.51 -53.28
CA THR A 35 32.41 -10.92 -52.52
C THR A 35 31.66 -9.68 -52.05
N ILE A 36 30.34 -9.59 -52.31
CA ILE A 36 29.50 -8.50 -51.79
C ILE A 36 29.07 -8.87 -50.37
N VAL A 37 29.60 -8.18 -49.37
CA VAL A 37 29.10 -8.24 -47.99
C VAL A 37 28.19 -7.03 -47.77
N VAL A 38 26.89 -7.26 -47.63
CA VAL A 38 25.93 -6.23 -47.23
C VAL A 38 25.85 -6.20 -45.71
N THR A 39 26.47 -5.21 -45.09
CA THR A 39 26.31 -4.95 -43.66
C THR A 39 25.15 -4.00 -43.43
N LEU A 40 24.04 -4.51 -42.87
CA LEU A 40 22.96 -3.67 -42.35
C LEU A 40 23.37 -3.13 -40.98
N ALA A 41 23.86 -1.90 -40.94
CA ALA A 41 24.05 -1.18 -39.69
C ALA A 41 22.68 -0.74 -39.17
N TYR A 42 22.07 -1.56 -38.31
CA TYR A 42 20.99 -1.07 -37.45
C TYR A 42 21.59 -0.04 -36.49
N PRO A 43 20.96 1.14 -36.30
CA PRO A 43 21.36 2.01 -35.22
C PRO A 43 21.24 1.20 -33.92
N LEU A 44 22.36 1.07 -33.19
CA LEU A 44 22.34 0.61 -31.82
C LEU A 44 21.36 1.52 -31.07
N ILE A 45 20.18 0.99 -30.76
CA ILE A 45 19.27 1.60 -29.81
C ILE A 45 20.03 1.59 -28.50
N ARG A 46 20.71 2.70 -28.19
CA ARG A 46 21.20 2.91 -26.84
C ARG A 46 19.98 2.82 -25.94
N PRO A 47 20.01 2.05 -24.83
CA PRO A 47 18.96 2.19 -23.84
C PRO A 47 18.97 3.67 -23.49
N VAL A 48 17.86 4.35 -23.77
CA VAL A 48 17.64 5.65 -23.21
C VAL A 48 17.55 5.35 -21.73
N GLU A 49 18.60 5.69 -20.96
CA GLU A 49 18.44 5.95 -19.54
C GLU A 49 17.43 7.09 -19.46
N ALA A 50 16.15 6.72 -19.52
CA ALA A 50 15.06 7.62 -19.29
C ALA A 50 15.19 7.99 -17.83
N ALA A 51 15.84 9.13 -17.59
CA ALA A 51 15.89 9.75 -16.29
C ALA A 51 14.50 9.67 -15.68
N TYR A 52 14.41 8.95 -14.57
CA TYR A 52 13.20 8.74 -13.79
C TYR A 52 12.47 10.07 -13.65
N ARG A 53 11.29 10.15 -14.28
CA ARG A 53 10.38 11.27 -14.12
C ARG A 53 9.32 10.82 -13.14
N PRO A 54 9.35 11.26 -11.86
CA PRO A 54 8.23 11.02 -10.97
C PRO A 54 7.02 11.71 -11.61
N LEU A 55 6.06 10.91 -12.07
CA LEU A 55 4.73 11.43 -12.33
C LEU A 55 4.20 11.79 -10.95
N SER A 56 3.74 13.03 -10.77
CA SER A 56 3.05 13.47 -9.54
C SER A 56 1.67 12.81 -9.47
N ALA A 57 1.66 11.48 -9.40
CA ALA A 57 0.49 10.66 -9.19
C ALA A 57 0.46 10.31 -7.71
N THR A 58 -0.72 10.45 -7.10
CA THR A 58 -1.00 9.97 -5.75
C THR A 58 -0.50 8.53 -5.56
N GLY A 59 0.07 8.25 -4.39
CA GLY A 59 0.82 7.02 -4.09
C GLY A 59 2.34 7.24 -4.12
N HIS A 60 3.11 6.17 -4.29
CA HIS A 60 4.57 6.17 -4.17
C HIS A 60 5.31 6.86 -5.35
N GLY A 61 4.58 7.26 -6.39
CA GLY A 61 5.14 7.89 -7.60
C GLY A 61 5.87 6.95 -8.57
N ARG A 62 5.91 5.64 -8.29
CA ARG A 62 6.56 4.61 -9.12
C ARG A 62 5.98 3.20 -8.92
N GLY A 63 6.45 2.26 -9.75
CA GLY A 63 6.01 0.87 -9.77
C GLY A 63 4.69 0.67 -10.50
N MET A 64 3.79 -0.16 -9.97
CA MET A 64 2.54 -0.46 -10.67
C MET A 64 1.66 0.78 -10.83
N SER A 65 1.21 1.04 -12.07
CA SER A 65 0.17 2.03 -12.35
C SER A 65 -1.19 1.41 -12.10
N GLN A 66 -2.00 2.00 -11.22
CA GLN A 66 -3.33 1.50 -10.93
C GLN A 66 -4.28 1.64 -12.12
N PHE A 67 -4.26 2.78 -12.81
CA PHE A 67 -5.06 2.97 -14.03
C PHE A 67 -4.58 2.05 -15.16
N GLY A 68 -3.27 1.85 -15.31
CA GLY A 68 -2.73 0.93 -16.30
C GLY A 68 -3.02 -0.53 -15.98
N ALA A 69 -3.06 -0.91 -14.69
CA ALA A 69 -3.52 -2.21 -14.23
C ALA A 69 -4.99 -2.43 -14.60
N LEU A 70 -5.87 -1.43 -14.40
CA LEU A 70 -7.26 -1.47 -14.84
C LEU A 70 -7.37 -1.67 -16.36
N GLU A 71 -6.66 -0.89 -17.16
CA GLU A 71 -6.69 -1.01 -18.63
C GLU A 71 -6.23 -2.40 -19.09
N ARG A 72 -5.16 -2.94 -18.48
CA ARG A 72 -4.66 -4.29 -18.77
C ARG A 72 -5.66 -5.36 -18.36
N ALA A 73 -6.27 -5.24 -17.18
CA ALA A 73 -7.30 -6.16 -16.70
C ALA A 73 -8.53 -6.17 -17.63
N ALA A 74 -9.00 -4.98 -18.03
CA ALA A 74 -10.10 -4.83 -18.98
C ALA A 74 -9.76 -5.39 -20.37
N ALA A 75 -8.47 -5.44 -20.74
CA ALA A 75 -7.98 -6.10 -21.95
C ALA A 75 -7.73 -7.63 -21.76
N GLY A 76 -8.06 -8.20 -20.60
CA GLY A 76 -7.98 -9.64 -20.34
C GLY A 76 -6.65 -10.11 -19.73
N ALA A 77 -5.77 -9.21 -19.29
CA ALA A 77 -4.55 -9.62 -18.59
C ALA A 77 -4.87 -10.14 -17.18
N SER A 78 -4.19 -11.23 -16.77
CA SER A 78 -4.24 -11.72 -15.40
C SER A 78 -3.47 -10.82 -14.44
N ALA A 79 -3.76 -10.92 -13.14
CA ALA A 79 -3.03 -10.24 -12.08
C ALA A 79 -1.52 -10.49 -12.16
N GLN A 80 -1.11 -11.75 -12.35
CA GLN A 80 0.28 -12.13 -12.58
C GLN A 80 0.88 -11.40 -13.78
N SER A 81 0.19 -11.38 -14.93
CA SER A 81 0.68 -10.69 -16.13
C SER A 81 0.78 -9.17 -15.92
N ILE A 82 -0.13 -8.58 -15.13
CA ILE A 82 -0.09 -7.15 -14.77
C ILE A 82 1.14 -6.88 -13.89
N LEU A 83 1.31 -7.67 -12.82
CA LEU A 83 2.43 -7.55 -11.89
C LEU A 83 3.78 -7.68 -12.60
N LEU A 84 3.97 -8.73 -13.41
CA LEU A 84 5.23 -8.93 -14.13
C LEU A 84 5.48 -7.89 -15.23
N ALA A 85 4.43 -7.24 -15.74
CA ALA A 85 4.59 -6.10 -16.64
C ALA A 85 5.13 -4.85 -15.92
N TYR A 86 4.79 -4.65 -14.65
CA TYR A 86 5.26 -3.50 -13.86
C TYR A 86 6.53 -3.76 -13.05
N TYR A 87 6.76 -5.01 -12.64
CA TYR A 87 7.91 -5.45 -11.85
C TYR A 87 8.72 -6.53 -12.62
N PRO A 88 9.30 -6.20 -13.79
CA PRO A 88 10.00 -7.17 -14.62
C PRO A 88 11.17 -7.82 -13.89
N GLY A 89 11.19 -9.15 -13.90
CA GLY A 89 12.22 -9.97 -13.23
C GLY A 89 11.87 -10.36 -11.79
N ALA A 90 10.73 -9.91 -11.24
CA ALA A 90 10.24 -10.42 -9.97
C ALA A 90 9.75 -11.87 -10.14
N THR A 91 9.83 -12.66 -9.08
CA THR A 91 9.24 -14.00 -9.01
C THR A 91 8.11 -14.03 -8.00
N GLU A 92 7.15 -14.92 -8.16
CA GLU A 92 6.04 -15.08 -7.20
C GLU A 92 6.36 -16.14 -6.16
N ALA A 93 5.81 -15.96 -4.97
CA ALA A 93 5.80 -16.97 -3.92
C ALA A 93 4.50 -16.88 -3.10
N THR A 94 4.26 -17.91 -2.30
CA THR A 94 3.18 -17.94 -1.31
C THR A 94 3.77 -18.01 0.08
N ILE A 95 3.27 -17.18 0.98
CA ILE A 95 3.64 -17.16 2.40
C ILE A 95 2.53 -17.75 3.28
N ALA A 96 2.92 -18.18 4.48
CA ALA A 96 1.97 -18.50 5.54
C ALA A 96 1.28 -17.23 6.09
N PRO A 97 0.17 -17.36 6.82
CA PRO A 97 -0.42 -16.25 7.58
C PRO A 97 0.66 -15.52 8.39
N THR A 98 0.71 -14.21 8.24
CA THR A 98 1.80 -13.37 8.73
C THR A 98 1.22 -12.06 9.23
N PRO A 99 1.48 -11.66 10.49
CA PRO A 99 1.02 -10.38 10.99
C PRO A 99 1.84 -9.22 10.43
N VAL A 100 1.19 -8.06 10.31
CA VAL A 100 1.82 -6.77 10.06
C VAL A 100 1.50 -5.84 11.23
N ARG A 101 2.48 -5.04 11.65
CA ARG A 101 2.25 -3.96 12.62
C ARG A 101 2.20 -2.61 11.90
N VAL A 102 1.14 -1.86 12.18
CA VAL A 102 0.84 -0.57 11.58
C VAL A 102 0.82 0.49 12.67
N ARG A 103 1.67 1.52 12.58
CA ARG A 103 1.54 2.70 13.43
C ARG A 103 0.27 3.46 13.02
N LEU A 104 -0.62 3.69 13.96
CA LEU A 104 -1.83 4.48 13.77
C LEU A 104 -1.54 5.94 14.15
N THR A 105 -1.08 6.73 13.18
CA THR A 105 -0.56 8.09 13.42
C THR A 105 -1.63 9.05 13.92
N VAL A 106 -2.89 8.82 13.55
CA VAL A 106 -4.03 9.60 14.07
C VAL A 106 -4.21 9.45 15.58
N TYR A 107 -3.69 8.36 16.16
CA TYR A 107 -3.74 8.05 17.60
C TYR A 107 -2.41 8.26 18.33
N ASP A 108 -1.49 9.05 17.75
CA ASP A 108 -0.23 9.39 18.42
C ASP A 108 -0.43 10.42 19.54
N ASN A 109 0.48 10.39 20.53
CA ASN A 109 0.55 11.33 21.66
C ASN A 109 -0.71 11.36 22.54
N GLN A 110 -1.46 10.26 22.61
CA GLN A 110 -2.63 10.11 23.46
C GLN A 110 -2.72 8.68 24.04
N THR A 111 -3.61 8.51 25.02
CA THR A 111 -3.98 7.19 25.55
C THR A 111 -4.71 6.40 24.47
N LEU A 112 -4.49 5.08 24.44
CA LEU A 112 -5.31 4.19 23.62
C LEU A 112 -6.57 3.82 24.40
N ASP A 113 -7.70 4.37 23.98
CA ASP A 113 -9.01 4.10 24.56
C ASP A 113 -9.77 3.16 23.63
N VAL A 114 -10.00 1.91 24.06
CA VAL A 114 -10.45 0.82 23.19
C VAL A 114 -11.58 0.01 23.82
N TYR A 115 -12.57 -0.36 22.99
CA TYR A 115 -13.67 -1.23 23.38
C TYR A 115 -14.02 -2.22 22.25
N SER A 116 -14.94 -3.14 22.53
CA SER A 116 -15.54 -4.02 21.51
C SER A 116 -16.95 -4.42 21.92
N ASP A 117 -17.84 -4.64 20.94
CA ASP A 117 -19.23 -5.02 21.20
C ASP A 117 -19.33 -6.42 21.84
N SER A 118 -18.31 -7.27 21.64
CA SER A 118 -18.20 -8.62 22.22
C SER A 118 -17.29 -8.68 23.46
N GLY A 119 -16.68 -7.55 23.82
CA GLY A 119 -15.60 -7.46 24.80
C GLY A 119 -14.22 -7.72 24.20
N LEU A 120 -13.20 -7.56 25.02
CA LEU A 120 -11.78 -7.69 24.66
C LEU A 120 -10.98 -8.24 25.85
N ALA A 121 -9.71 -8.58 25.62
CA ALA A 121 -8.78 -8.97 26.66
C ALA A 121 -7.65 -7.95 26.80
N VAL A 122 -7.31 -7.56 28.02
CA VAL A 122 -6.20 -6.63 28.32
C VAL A 122 -5.65 -6.94 29.70
N ALA A 123 -4.32 -6.86 29.89
CA ALA A 123 -3.67 -7.13 31.18
C ALA A 123 -4.05 -8.50 31.81
N GLY A 124 -4.25 -9.53 30.97
CA GLY A 124 -4.69 -10.87 31.41
C GLY A 124 -6.14 -10.95 31.90
N ARG A 125 -6.96 -9.94 31.61
CA ARG A 125 -8.36 -9.83 32.07
C ARG A 125 -9.29 -9.76 30.88
N ARG A 126 -10.51 -10.26 31.06
CA ARG A 126 -11.61 -10.00 30.13
C ARG A 126 -12.32 -8.69 30.50
N VAL A 127 -12.36 -7.76 29.56
CA VAL A 127 -13.19 -6.55 29.58
C VAL A 127 -14.46 -6.87 28.79
N VAL A 128 -15.61 -6.76 29.44
CA VAL A 128 -16.88 -7.22 28.86
C VAL A 128 -17.52 -6.15 27.97
N ALA A 129 -18.48 -6.55 27.13
CA ALA A 129 -19.26 -5.62 26.33
C ALA A 129 -19.85 -4.48 27.19
N GLY A 130 -19.78 -3.25 26.68
CA GLY A 130 -20.18 -2.05 27.41
C GLY A 130 -19.10 -1.46 28.33
N GLN A 131 -17.90 -2.04 28.37
CA GLN A 131 -16.73 -1.46 29.02
C GLN A 131 -15.68 -1.03 28.00
N ALA A 132 -14.84 -0.07 28.37
CA ALA A 132 -13.66 0.34 27.61
C ALA A 132 -12.39 0.15 28.44
N ALA A 133 -11.27 -0.08 27.78
CA ALA A 133 -9.93 -0.12 28.35
C ALA A 133 -9.13 1.09 27.86
N HIS A 134 -8.41 1.73 28.78
CA HIS A 134 -7.57 2.89 28.55
C HIS A 134 -6.12 2.50 28.84
N LEU A 135 -5.27 2.46 27.82
CA LEU A 135 -3.87 2.04 27.94
C LEU A 135 -2.95 3.25 27.79
N THR A 136 -2.17 3.54 28.83
CA THR A 136 -1.11 4.55 28.81
C THR A 136 0.25 3.85 28.90
N PRO A 137 1.12 3.96 27.88
CA PRO A 137 2.39 3.23 27.86
C PRO A 137 3.37 3.76 28.93
N THR A 138 4.21 2.87 29.45
CA THR A 138 5.19 3.17 30.52
C THR A 138 6.64 3.02 30.01
N PRO A 139 7.63 3.71 30.63
CA PRO A 139 9.03 3.67 30.18
C PRO A 139 9.72 2.30 30.21
N ASP A 140 9.19 1.35 30.97
CA ASP A 140 9.64 -0.05 31.05
C ASP A 140 9.07 -0.95 29.95
N GLY A 141 8.26 -0.40 29.04
CA GLY A 141 7.67 -1.12 27.90
C GLY A 141 6.30 -1.73 28.20
N GLY A 142 5.74 -1.48 29.39
CA GLY A 142 4.39 -1.89 29.77
C GLY A 142 3.33 -0.81 29.51
N ALA A 143 2.19 -0.96 30.17
CA ALA A 143 1.13 0.04 30.21
C ALA A 143 0.44 0.10 31.57
N HIS A 144 0.04 1.31 31.98
CA HIS A 144 -1.03 1.50 32.95
C HIS A 144 -2.37 1.30 32.24
N VAL A 145 -3.26 0.52 32.85
CA VAL A 145 -4.55 0.17 32.27
C VAL A 145 -5.66 0.59 33.23
N THR A 146 -6.60 1.38 32.73
CA THR A 146 -7.85 1.70 33.42
C THR A 146 -9.02 1.09 32.64
N VAL A 147 -9.99 0.50 33.34
CA VAL A 147 -11.23 0.01 32.73
C VAL A 147 -12.41 0.79 33.28
N THR A 148 -13.29 1.20 32.38
CA THR A 148 -14.44 2.09 32.64
C THR A 148 -15.73 1.49 32.07
N LEU A 149 -16.88 2.02 32.51
CA LEU A 149 -18.17 1.75 31.88
C LEU A 149 -18.34 2.62 30.61
N GLY A 150 -18.18 2.04 29.43
CA GLY A 150 -18.06 2.79 28.18
C GLY A 150 -16.82 3.69 28.14
N CYS A 151 -16.67 4.51 27.11
CA CYS A 151 -15.46 5.33 26.92
C CYS A 151 -15.26 6.39 28.00
N ASP A 152 -16.33 7.01 28.51
CA ASP A 152 -16.24 8.16 29.42
C ASP A 152 -16.88 7.90 30.80
N GLY A 153 -17.19 6.65 31.12
CA GLY A 153 -17.91 6.34 32.36
C GLY A 153 -17.03 6.07 33.56
N GLU A 154 -17.66 5.58 34.63
CA GLU A 154 -16.98 5.35 35.90
C GLU A 154 -15.91 4.27 35.79
N LYS A 155 -14.76 4.52 36.43
CA LYS A 155 -13.68 3.56 36.59
C LYS A 155 -14.14 2.36 37.42
N VAL A 156 -14.05 1.18 36.85
CA VAL A 156 -14.38 -0.09 37.51
C VAL A 156 -13.14 -0.89 37.90
N TRP A 157 -12.01 -0.63 37.25
CA TRP A 157 -10.75 -1.30 37.57
C TRP A 157 -9.54 -0.47 37.09
N GLU A 158 -8.40 -0.65 37.75
CA GLU A 158 -7.10 -0.14 37.30
C GLU A 158 -5.95 -1.09 37.67
N GLY A 159 -4.87 -1.04 36.90
CA GLY A 159 -3.64 -1.77 37.17
C GLY A 159 -2.53 -1.45 36.17
N SER A 160 -1.49 -2.27 36.17
CA SER A 160 -0.38 -2.20 35.22
C SER A 160 -0.14 -3.57 34.59
N THR A 161 0.49 -3.58 33.42
CA THR A 161 0.87 -4.80 32.71
C THR A 161 2.17 -4.60 31.93
N ASP A 162 2.97 -5.65 31.82
CA ASP A 162 4.14 -5.70 30.93
C ASP A 162 3.75 -6.05 29.48
N ASP A 163 2.46 -6.29 29.24
CA ASP A 163 1.88 -6.63 27.93
C ASP A 163 0.93 -5.50 27.49
N PRO A 164 1.44 -4.45 26.81
CA PRO A 164 0.72 -3.20 26.55
C PRO A 164 -0.27 -3.31 25.37
N TRP A 165 -1.02 -4.40 25.31
CA TRP A 165 -1.92 -4.74 24.22
C TRP A 165 -3.35 -5.02 24.69
N ALA A 166 -4.31 -4.54 23.90
CA ALA A 166 -5.70 -4.95 23.91
C ALA A 166 -5.93 -5.94 22.79
N TYR A 167 -6.41 -7.13 23.15
CA TYR A 167 -6.65 -8.22 22.24
C TYR A 167 -8.15 -8.42 22.01
N PRO A 168 -8.55 -8.81 20.80
CA PRO A 168 -9.86 -9.40 20.59
C PRO A 168 -10.01 -10.70 21.38
N ILE A 169 -11.26 -11.11 21.65
CA ILE A 169 -11.55 -12.33 22.41
C ILE A 169 -11.11 -13.59 21.65
N ASP A 170 -11.25 -13.58 20.32
CA ASP A 170 -10.69 -14.60 19.43
C ASP A 170 -9.48 -14.00 18.69
N PRO A 171 -8.28 -14.62 18.74
CA PRO A 171 -7.11 -14.16 18.00
C PRO A 171 -7.14 -14.52 16.50
N GLY A 172 -8.17 -15.25 16.03
CA GLY A 172 -8.33 -15.62 14.62
C GLY A 172 -8.53 -14.43 13.69
N SER A 173 -8.35 -14.68 12.39
CA SER A 173 -8.64 -13.76 11.30
C SER A 173 -10.09 -13.89 10.81
N ASP A 174 -10.53 -12.95 9.98
CA ASP A 174 -11.89 -12.90 9.41
C ASP A 174 -13.01 -12.93 10.46
N ARG A 175 -12.80 -12.23 11.58
CA ARG A 175 -13.74 -12.17 12.70
C ARG A 175 -15.00 -11.37 12.36
N PRO A 176 -16.15 -11.69 12.99
CA PRO A 176 -17.35 -10.88 12.85
C PRO A 176 -17.13 -9.47 13.39
N ALA A 177 -17.82 -8.48 12.81
CA ALA A 177 -17.67 -7.06 13.16
C ALA A 177 -17.89 -6.74 14.64
N ALA A 178 -18.70 -7.53 15.33
CA ALA A 178 -18.93 -7.38 16.77
C ALA A 178 -17.69 -7.69 17.63
N GLU A 179 -16.68 -8.37 17.09
CA GLU A 179 -15.43 -8.73 17.77
C GLU A 179 -14.24 -7.85 17.33
N HIS A 180 -14.49 -6.86 16.48
CA HIS A 180 -13.47 -5.89 16.12
C HIS A 180 -13.21 -4.94 17.29
N LEU A 181 -11.97 -4.46 17.41
CA LEU A 181 -11.60 -3.47 18.40
C LEU A 181 -11.90 -2.07 17.86
N LYS A 182 -12.49 -1.22 18.69
CA LYS A 182 -12.93 0.12 18.33
C LYS A 182 -12.21 1.11 19.22
N VAL A 183 -11.53 2.07 18.61
CA VAL A 183 -10.99 3.21 19.35
C VAL A 183 -12.16 4.14 19.69
N CYS A 184 -12.24 4.62 20.94
CA CYS A 184 -13.24 5.61 21.34
C CYS A 184 -13.17 6.85 20.43
N ASP A 185 -14.33 7.28 19.93
CA ASP A 185 -14.47 8.34 18.91
C ASP A 185 -13.62 8.14 17.64
N GLY A 186 -13.25 6.90 17.34
CA GLY A 186 -12.29 6.55 16.29
C GLY A 186 -12.76 5.42 15.36
N ALA A 187 -11.76 4.85 14.69
CA ALA A 187 -11.92 3.79 13.72
C ALA A 187 -11.99 2.42 14.39
N THR A 188 -12.37 1.43 13.58
CA THR A 188 -12.53 0.02 13.98
C THR A 188 -11.44 -0.80 13.30
N PHE A 189 -10.85 -1.75 14.03
CA PHE A 189 -9.70 -2.54 13.62
C PHE A 189 -9.91 -4.04 13.91
N ARG A 190 -9.42 -4.88 13.00
CA ARG A 190 -9.45 -6.35 13.14
C ARG A 190 -8.31 -6.89 13.98
N GLY A 191 -7.20 -6.16 14.12
CA GLY A 191 -6.06 -6.63 14.88
C GLY A 191 -6.20 -6.47 16.39
N ALA A 192 -5.09 -6.73 17.07
CA ALA A 192 -4.87 -6.28 18.44
C ALA A 192 -4.33 -4.85 18.42
N LEU A 193 -4.77 -4.02 19.37
CA LEU A 193 -4.31 -2.63 19.47
C LEU A 193 -3.37 -2.50 20.66
N GLY A 194 -2.18 -1.97 20.44
CA GLY A 194 -1.14 -1.82 21.44
C GLY A 194 -0.62 -0.40 21.54
N VAL A 195 0.07 -0.13 22.65
CA VAL A 195 0.77 1.13 22.89
C VAL A 195 2.26 0.92 23.10
N THR A 196 3.05 1.89 22.65
CA THR A 196 4.51 1.94 22.90
C THR A 196 4.96 3.39 23.08
N LEU A 197 6.19 3.60 23.55
CA LEU A 197 6.83 4.91 23.58
C LEU A 197 7.83 5.06 22.44
N GLU A 198 7.86 6.24 21.83
CA GLU A 198 8.91 6.70 20.93
C GLU A 198 9.36 8.08 21.40
N ASN A 199 10.60 8.21 21.86
CA ASN A 199 11.13 9.45 22.44
C ASN A 199 10.30 9.99 23.62
N GLY A 200 9.71 9.09 24.42
CA GLY A 200 8.87 9.44 25.57
C GLY A 200 7.42 9.78 25.21
N GLU A 201 7.06 9.74 23.93
CA GLU A 201 5.71 10.04 23.47
C GLU A 201 4.93 8.76 23.12
N PRO A 202 3.65 8.63 23.52
CA PRO A 202 2.80 7.50 23.18
C PRO A 202 2.61 7.31 21.66
N ARG A 203 2.66 6.06 21.22
CA ARG A 203 2.33 5.61 19.86
C ARG A 203 1.33 4.48 19.95
N THR A 204 0.36 4.48 19.05
CA THR A 204 -0.62 3.40 18.91
C THR A 204 -0.25 2.51 17.74
N VAL A 205 -0.36 1.20 17.92
CA VAL A 205 0.01 0.19 16.93
C VAL A 205 -1.14 -0.80 16.76
N ASP A 206 -1.50 -1.11 15.53
CA ASP A 206 -2.36 -2.25 15.19
C ASP A 206 -1.50 -3.43 14.75
N GLU A 207 -1.62 -4.57 15.41
CA GLU A 207 -1.04 -5.85 14.97
C GLU A 207 -2.16 -6.74 14.42
N VAL A 208 -2.12 -6.97 13.11
CA VAL A 208 -3.21 -7.60 12.36
C VAL A 208 -2.66 -8.60 11.35
N ASP A 209 -3.39 -9.68 11.06
CA ASP A 209 -3.03 -10.57 9.95
C ASP A 209 -3.02 -9.79 8.62
N VAL A 210 -2.03 -10.04 7.77
CA VAL A 210 -1.86 -9.26 6.54
C VAL A 210 -3.07 -9.39 5.60
N GLU A 211 -3.82 -10.49 5.63
CA GLU A 211 -5.03 -10.62 4.81
C GLU A 211 -6.15 -9.70 5.32
N ASP A 212 -6.35 -9.64 6.65
CA ASP A 212 -7.33 -8.73 7.29
C ASP A 212 -6.94 -7.26 7.10
N TYR A 213 -5.65 -6.93 7.17
CA TYR A 213 -5.12 -5.59 6.86
C TYR A 213 -5.50 -5.14 5.43
N LEU A 214 -5.39 -6.05 4.47
CA LEU A 214 -5.65 -5.76 3.07
C LEU A 214 -7.13 -5.54 2.76
N LEU A 215 -8.05 -6.03 3.60
CA LEU A 215 -9.47 -5.75 3.48
C LEU A 215 -9.76 -4.24 3.60
N GLY A 216 -9.01 -3.52 4.43
CA GLY A 216 -9.08 -2.07 4.55
C GLY A 216 -8.24 -1.34 3.49
N VAL A 217 -7.03 -1.83 3.20
CA VAL A 217 -6.05 -1.13 2.33
C VAL A 217 -6.44 -1.17 0.86
N VAL A 218 -6.80 -2.33 0.32
CA VAL A 218 -7.09 -2.47 -1.12
C VAL A 218 -8.19 -1.52 -1.58
N PRO A 219 -9.37 -1.43 -0.92
CA PRO A 219 -10.41 -0.48 -1.32
C PRO A 219 -10.09 0.98 -0.97
N ALA A 220 -9.17 1.23 -0.03
CA ALA A 220 -8.67 2.58 0.24
C ALA A 220 -7.73 3.09 -0.87
N GLU A 221 -6.96 2.20 -1.47
CA GLU A 221 -5.94 2.51 -2.48
C GLU A 221 -6.43 2.39 -3.92
N MET A 222 -7.33 1.43 -4.20
CA MET A 222 -7.91 1.19 -5.52
C MET A 222 -9.43 1.07 -5.42
N GLN A 223 -10.13 1.77 -6.30
CA GLN A 223 -11.60 1.81 -6.28
C GLN A 223 -12.18 0.41 -6.50
N ALA A 224 -12.91 -0.11 -5.50
CA ALA A 224 -13.49 -1.46 -5.56
C ALA A 224 -14.49 -1.65 -6.73
N ASN A 225 -15.19 -0.58 -7.13
CA ASN A 225 -16.12 -0.59 -8.28
C ASN A 225 -15.45 -0.79 -9.64
N TRP A 226 -14.11 -0.80 -9.71
CA TRP A 226 -13.39 -1.17 -10.92
C TRP A 226 -13.60 -2.64 -11.27
N ALA A 227 -13.91 -3.50 -10.29
CA ALA A 227 -14.31 -4.89 -10.53
C ALA A 227 -15.46 -4.99 -11.55
N ASP A 228 -16.46 -4.12 -11.43
CA ASP A 228 -17.67 -4.10 -12.28
C ASP A 228 -17.38 -3.63 -13.71
N ARG A 229 -16.15 -3.17 -13.97
CA ARG A 229 -15.68 -2.64 -15.26
C ARG A 229 -14.56 -3.46 -15.87
N GLY A 230 -14.43 -4.73 -15.49
CA GLY A 230 -13.37 -5.64 -15.94
C GLY A 230 -12.06 -5.52 -15.16
N GLY A 231 -12.06 -4.79 -14.04
CA GLY A 231 -10.88 -4.53 -13.20
C GLY A 231 -10.63 -5.55 -12.09
N VAL A 232 -11.26 -6.73 -12.10
CA VAL A 232 -11.07 -7.75 -11.05
C VAL A 232 -9.59 -8.15 -10.94
N GLU A 233 -8.92 -8.37 -12.06
CA GLU A 233 -7.48 -8.71 -12.08
C GLU A 233 -6.60 -7.54 -11.62
N ALA A 234 -7.06 -6.29 -11.77
CA ALA A 234 -6.36 -5.12 -11.25
C ALA A 234 -6.42 -5.06 -9.71
N LEU A 235 -7.58 -5.36 -9.11
CA LEU A 235 -7.72 -5.47 -7.65
C LEU A 235 -6.89 -6.63 -7.09
N ARG A 236 -6.83 -7.77 -7.79
CA ARG A 236 -5.95 -8.89 -7.42
C ARG A 236 -4.48 -8.51 -7.47
N ALA A 237 -4.04 -7.82 -8.54
CA ALA A 237 -2.68 -7.29 -8.62
C ALA A 237 -2.39 -6.28 -7.50
N GLN A 238 -3.35 -5.41 -7.18
CA GLN A 238 -3.25 -4.46 -6.06
C GLN A 238 -3.10 -5.17 -4.72
N ALA A 239 -3.84 -6.25 -4.47
CA ALA A 239 -3.72 -7.03 -3.24
C ALA A 239 -2.30 -7.63 -3.08
N VAL A 240 -1.76 -8.25 -4.13
CA VAL A 240 -0.39 -8.81 -4.11
C VAL A 240 0.67 -7.74 -3.93
N ALA A 241 0.54 -6.61 -4.64
CA ALA A 241 1.46 -5.48 -4.51
C ALA A 241 1.37 -4.82 -3.12
N ALA A 242 0.17 -4.66 -2.57
CA ALA A 242 -0.01 -4.11 -1.24
C ALA A 242 0.55 -5.04 -0.15
N ARG A 243 0.33 -6.35 -0.27
CA ARG A 243 0.89 -7.36 0.65
C ARG A 243 2.41 -7.34 0.67
N SER A 244 3.01 -7.37 -0.52
CA SER A 244 4.47 -7.42 -0.64
C SER A 244 5.12 -6.12 -0.15
N TYR A 245 4.48 -4.96 -0.39
CA TYR A 245 4.91 -3.69 0.17
C TYR A 245 4.88 -3.72 1.71
N ALA A 246 3.73 -4.02 2.32
CA ALA A 246 3.54 -4.00 3.77
C ALA A 246 4.53 -4.92 4.51
N LEU A 247 4.78 -6.11 3.97
CA LEU A 247 5.68 -7.09 4.56
C LEU A 247 7.17 -6.80 4.31
N ALA A 248 7.49 -5.99 3.29
CA ALA A 248 8.85 -5.56 3.02
C ALA A 248 9.25 -4.31 3.82
N GLU A 249 8.27 -3.53 4.28
CA GLU A 249 8.48 -2.32 5.06
C GLU A 249 8.98 -2.63 6.48
N HIS A 250 9.81 -1.73 7.00
CA HIS A 250 10.33 -1.76 8.37
C HIS A 250 10.65 -0.34 8.83
N ARG A 251 9.63 0.50 8.87
CA ARG A 251 9.76 1.95 9.05
C ARG A 251 10.05 2.36 10.49
N TYR A 252 9.61 1.56 11.46
CA TYR A 252 9.82 1.79 12.88
C TYR A 252 10.29 0.51 13.59
N PRO A 253 11.02 0.61 14.73
CA PRO A 253 11.38 -0.56 15.52
C PRO A 253 10.18 -1.37 16.02
N TYR A 254 9.01 -0.73 16.14
CA TYR A 254 7.77 -1.31 16.67
C TYR A 254 6.70 -1.55 15.59
N ALA A 255 6.89 -1.05 14.36
CA ALA A 255 5.91 -1.18 13.29
C ALA A 255 6.57 -1.24 11.90
N GLN A 256 6.08 -2.14 11.05
CA GLN A 256 6.51 -2.23 9.66
C GLN A 256 6.12 -0.98 8.90
N THR A 257 4.87 -0.54 9.05
CA THR A 257 4.25 0.50 8.21
C THR A 257 3.44 1.52 9.02
N CYS A 258 2.73 2.42 8.35
CA CYS A 258 1.89 3.46 8.92
C CYS A 258 0.54 3.58 8.18
N ASP A 259 -0.44 4.23 8.80
CA ASP A 259 -1.82 4.37 8.29
C ASP A 259 -2.03 5.51 7.26
N THR A 260 -0.96 6.22 6.89
CA THR A 260 -1.00 7.37 5.98
C THR A 260 -0.59 7.03 4.55
N THR A 261 -0.82 7.96 3.62
CA THR A 261 -0.41 7.83 2.22
C THR A 261 1.11 7.85 1.99
N ASP A 262 1.90 8.17 3.02
CA ASP A 262 3.36 8.00 2.94
C ASP A 262 3.76 6.51 3.00
N CYS A 263 2.84 5.68 3.46
CA CYS A 263 2.90 4.23 3.48
C CYS A 263 1.78 3.70 2.57
N GLN A 264 0.69 3.20 3.16
CA GLN A 264 -0.55 2.85 2.48
C GLN A 264 -1.70 3.39 3.31
N GLN A 265 -2.76 3.86 2.66
CA GLN A 265 -3.95 4.28 3.37
C GLN A 265 -4.59 3.07 4.08
N TYR A 266 -4.61 3.10 5.42
CA TYR A 266 -5.23 2.06 6.24
C TYR A 266 -6.30 2.66 7.18
N PRO A 267 -7.58 2.64 6.79
CA PRO A 267 -8.67 3.19 7.60
C PRO A 267 -9.30 2.16 8.56
N GLY A 268 -8.61 1.05 8.84
CA GLY A 268 -9.22 -0.09 9.50
C GLY A 268 -10.35 -0.69 8.65
N THR A 269 -11.50 -0.97 9.26
CA THR A 269 -12.61 -1.68 8.60
C THR A 269 -13.60 -0.75 7.86
N GLU A 270 -13.41 0.57 7.91
CA GLU A 270 -14.38 1.55 7.39
C GLU A 270 -14.63 1.41 5.89
N LYS A 271 -13.59 1.10 5.12
CA LYS A 271 -13.63 1.06 3.64
C LYS A 271 -13.77 -0.36 3.07
N GLU A 272 -13.98 -1.38 3.89
CA GLU A 272 -14.10 -2.75 3.39
C GLU A 272 -15.22 -2.86 2.33
N ASP A 273 -14.92 -3.56 1.24
CA ASP A 273 -15.84 -3.74 0.12
C ASP A 273 -15.79 -5.20 -0.36
N PRO A 274 -16.93 -5.90 -0.51
CA PRO A 274 -16.95 -7.30 -0.91
C PRO A 274 -16.20 -7.61 -2.22
N ARG A 275 -16.12 -6.66 -3.15
CA ARG A 275 -15.38 -6.81 -4.41
C ARG A 275 -13.87 -6.83 -4.17
N ALA A 276 -13.39 -5.98 -3.28
CA ALA A 276 -11.99 -5.97 -2.86
C ALA A 276 -11.66 -7.18 -1.98
N THR A 277 -12.54 -7.54 -1.04
CA THR A 277 -12.43 -8.76 -0.22
C THR A 277 -12.24 -10.01 -1.07
N ALA A 278 -13.05 -10.16 -2.13
CA ALA A 278 -12.92 -11.28 -3.06
C ALA A 278 -11.55 -11.32 -3.77
N ALA A 279 -10.95 -10.16 -4.08
CA ALA A 279 -9.63 -10.08 -4.69
C ALA A 279 -8.50 -10.41 -3.70
N VAL A 280 -8.62 -9.94 -2.45
CA VAL A 280 -7.69 -10.27 -1.35
C VAL A 280 -7.69 -11.79 -1.12
N HIS A 281 -8.88 -12.38 -0.90
CA HIS A 281 -9.00 -13.82 -0.63
C HIS A 281 -8.51 -14.67 -1.82
N ALA A 282 -8.78 -14.26 -3.05
CA ALA A 282 -8.31 -14.98 -4.25
C ALA A 282 -6.78 -14.95 -4.43
N THR A 283 -6.08 -14.05 -3.73
CA THR A 283 -4.63 -13.88 -3.80
C THR A 283 -3.95 -14.08 -2.45
N ALA A 284 -4.61 -14.74 -1.50
CA ALA A 284 -4.12 -14.94 -0.15
C ALA A 284 -2.69 -15.51 -0.15
N GLY A 285 -1.81 -14.87 0.63
CA GLY A 285 -0.40 -15.23 0.76
C GLY A 285 0.46 -14.98 -0.49
N GLN A 286 -0.07 -14.54 -1.63
CA GLN A 286 0.74 -14.28 -2.82
C GLN A 286 1.57 -13.00 -2.65
N VAL A 287 2.87 -13.09 -2.90
CA VAL A 287 3.84 -12.00 -2.82
C VAL A 287 4.81 -12.01 -3.99
N LEU A 288 5.40 -10.84 -4.32
CA LEU A 288 6.51 -10.72 -5.27
C LEU A 288 7.86 -10.74 -4.55
N LEU A 289 8.83 -11.40 -5.17
CA LEU A 289 10.19 -11.57 -4.67
C LEU A 289 11.24 -11.01 -5.63
N ARG A 290 12.37 -10.63 -5.04
CA ARG A 290 13.65 -10.47 -5.73
C ARG A 290 14.72 -11.17 -4.88
N ASP A 291 15.47 -12.08 -5.51
CA ASP A 291 16.54 -12.85 -4.85
C ASP A 291 16.08 -13.59 -3.58
N GLY A 292 14.87 -14.17 -3.63
CA GLY A 292 14.26 -14.92 -2.51
C GLY A 292 13.73 -14.06 -1.36
N ARG A 293 13.75 -12.73 -1.50
CA ARG A 293 13.26 -11.77 -0.50
C ARG A 293 12.03 -11.04 -1.00
N ILE A 294 11.10 -10.73 -0.09
CA ILE A 294 9.88 -10.00 -0.43
C ILE A 294 10.25 -8.62 -1.00
N LEU A 295 9.76 -8.35 -2.21
CA LEU A 295 10.00 -7.12 -2.94
C LEU A 295 9.07 -6.02 -2.42
N ARG A 296 9.62 -4.85 -2.14
CA ARG A 296 8.86 -3.67 -1.74
C ARG A 296 8.16 -3.04 -2.94
N THR A 297 7.00 -3.57 -3.30
CA THR A 297 6.26 -3.22 -4.52
C THR A 297 5.49 -1.92 -4.38
N GLU A 298 6.19 -0.82 -4.58
CA GLU A 298 5.60 0.52 -4.70
C GLU A 298 4.60 0.58 -5.87
N TYR A 299 3.54 1.38 -5.73
CA TYR A 299 2.52 1.63 -6.75
C TYR A 299 1.99 3.07 -6.69
N SER A 300 1.35 3.54 -7.76
CA SER A 300 0.74 4.88 -7.83
C SER A 300 -0.43 4.91 -8.81
N ALA A 301 -1.28 5.94 -8.73
CA ALA A 301 -2.42 6.06 -9.65
C ALA A 301 -1.98 6.02 -11.13
N ALA A 302 -1.01 6.86 -11.48
CA ALA A 302 -0.40 7.02 -12.80
C ALA A 302 -1.39 6.86 -13.99
N PRO A 303 -2.29 7.85 -14.24
CA PRO A 303 -3.34 7.77 -15.26
C PRO A 303 -2.88 7.57 -16.72
N GLY A 304 -1.59 7.74 -17.01
CA GLY A 304 -0.98 7.46 -18.32
C GLY A 304 -0.46 6.03 -18.48
N GLY A 305 -0.89 5.10 -17.62
CA GLY A 305 -0.48 3.70 -17.62
C GLY A 305 0.88 3.42 -16.97
N GLY A 306 1.66 4.45 -16.62
CA GLY A 306 2.99 4.32 -16.00
C GLY A 306 4.02 3.64 -16.89
N GLN A 307 5.21 3.36 -16.35
CA GLN A 307 6.25 2.55 -17.00
C GLN A 307 6.70 1.46 -16.01
N PRO A 308 7.18 0.30 -16.50
CA PRO A 308 7.79 -0.71 -15.65
C PRO A 308 8.92 -0.12 -14.82
N VAL A 309 9.07 -0.56 -13.58
CA VAL A 309 10.17 -0.15 -12.71
C VAL A 309 11.33 -1.13 -12.80
N ASP A 310 12.58 -0.66 -12.75
CA ASP A 310 13.71 -1.57 -12.52
C ASP A 310 13.64 -2.06 -11.08
N ILE A 311 13.25 -3.33 -10.89
CA ILE A 311 13.06 -3.91 -9.57
C ILE A 311 14.34 -3.86 -8.72
N ARG A 312 15.54 -3.71 -9.31
CA ARG A 312 16.81 -3.55 -8.57
C ARG A 312 16.89 -2.26 -7.77
N THR A 313 16.05 -1.29 -8.10
CA THR A 313 15.98 0.02 -7.44
C THR A 313 14.85 0.10 -6.40
N LEU A 314 14.15 -1.00 -6.16
CA LEU A 314 13.23 -1.16 -5.03
C LEU A 314 13.97 -1.83 -3.88
N ASP A 315 13.54 -1.60 -2.65
CA ASP A 315 14.08 -2.34 -1.51
C ASP A 315 13.45 -3.74 -1.42
N VAL A 316 14.06 -4.58 -0.58
CA VAL A 316 13.54 -5.90 -0.25
C VAL A 316 13.50 -6.07 1.26
N GLY A 317 12.49 -6.75 1.74
CA GLY A 317 12.35 -7.09 3.15
C GLY A 317 12.92 -8.48 3.48
N PRO A 318 12.21 -9.26 4.32
CA PRO A 318 12.68 -10.54 4.79
C PRO A 318 12.72 -11.58 3.66
N ALA A 319 13.57 -12.60 3.85
CA ALA A 319 13.60 -13.78 3.00
C ALA A 319 12.34 -14.63 3.25
N VAL A 320 11.77 -15.18 2.18
CA VAL A 320 10.71 -16.18 2.32
C VAL A 320 11.37 -17.52 2.61
N GLY A 321 11.00 -18.15 3.72
CA GLY A 321 11.47 -19.50 4.06
C GLY A 321 11.02 -20.52 3.01
N PRO A 322 11.65 -21.71 2.92
CA PRO A 322 11.14 -22.77 2.07
C PRO A 322 9.70 -23.09 2.47
N ALA A 323 8.79 -23.17 1.50
CA ALA A 323 7.41 -23.60 1.74
C ALA A 323 7.44 -24.91 2.53
N ARG A 324 6.86 -24.90 3.74
CA ARG A 324 6.70 -26.12 4.56
C ARG A 324 5.50 -26.91 4.06
#